data_AF-A0A5C7MRU5-F1
#
_entry.id   AF-A0A5C7MRU5-F1
#
_cell.length_a   1.000
_cell.length_b   1.000
_cell.length_c   1.000
_cell.angle_alpha   90.00
_cell.angle_beta   90.00
_cell.angle_gamma   90.00
#
_symmetry.space_group_name_H-M   'P 1'
#
loop_
_entity.id
_entity.type
_entity.pdbx_description
1 polymer ?
#
loop_
_entity_poly.entity_id
_entity_poly.type
_entity_poly.pdbx_seq_one_letter_code
_entity_poly.pdbx_strand_id
1 'polypeptide(L)'
;MLDVAFRLRETGVDSIPVNFLIPVPGTAQQGRNDLTPNRCLKILCLIRFLNPAMELRIAGGRELHLRSLQALGLYVANSIFVGDYLTTKGQTVDADRAMVRDMGFDVVGDATAPRPDLSETVEFVSRASRQ
;
A
#
# COMPACT_ATOMS: atom_id res chain seq x y z
N MET A 1 -13.09 12.55 -5.73
CA MET A 1 -12.09 11.83 -4.89
C MET A 1 -12.12 12.30 -3.45
N LEU A 2 -12.06 13.62 -3.19
CA LEU A 2 -12.16 14.16 -1.82
C LEU A 2 -13.45 13.70 -1.12
N ASP A 3 -14.59 13.76 -1.80
CA ASP A 3 -15.88 13.33 -1.21
C ASP A 3 -15.86 11.88 -0.74
N VAL A 4 -15.24 10.99 -1.53
CA VAL A 4 -15.09 9.57 -1.16
C VAL A 4 -14.19 9.44 0.07
N ALA A 5 -13.06 10.15 0.08
CA ALA A 5 -12.11 10.09 1.20
C ALA A 5 -12.73 10.61 2.51
N PHE A 6 -13.55 11.67 2.47
CA PHE A 6 -14.25 12.17 3.65
C PHE A 6 -15.35 11.22 4.12
N ARG A 7 -16.14 10.66 3.21
CA ARG A 7 -17.18 9.68 3.58
C ARG A 7 -16.60 8.41 4.23
N LEU A 8 -15.45 7.93 3.75
CA LEU A 8 -14.76 6.80 4.36
C LEU A 8 -14.38 7.10 5.82
N ARG A 9 -13.87 8.31 6.07
CA ARG A 9 -13.56 8.79 7.42
C ARG A 9 -14.78 8.82 8.33
N GLU A 10 -15.89 9.36 7.84
CA GLU A 10 -17.16 9.45 8.59
C GLU A 10 -17.74 8.08 8.92
N THR A 11 -17.56 7.11 8.03
CA THR A 11 -18.08 5.74 8.21
C THR A 11 -17.26 4.93 9.21
N GLY A 12 -16.00 5.31 9.46
CA GLY A 12 -15.13 4.63 10.43
C GLY A 12 -14.75 3.20 10.00
N VAL A 13 -14.49 2.99 8.70
CA VAL A 13 -14.07 1.67 8.20
C VAL A 13 -12.68 1.28 8.68
N ASP A 14 -12.43 -0.03 8.85
CA ASP A 14 -11.13 -0.53 9.30
C ASP A 14 -10.07 -0.57 8.18
N SER A 15 -10.51 -0.74 6.92
CA SER A 15 -9.62 -0.89 5.77
C SER A 15 -10.16 -0.19 4.53
N ILE A 16 -9.28 0.50 3.80
CA ILE A 16 -9.54 1.18 2.54
C ILE A 16 -8.73 0.51 1.43
N PRO A 17 -9.35 -0.34 0.59
CA PRO A 17 -8.70 -0.86 -0.60
C PRO A 17 -8.74 0.16 -1.75
N VAL A 18 -7.57 0.44 -2.33
CA VAL A 18 -7.45 1.27 -3.54
C VAL A 18 -7.08 0.39 -4.73
N ASN A 19 -8.02 0.26 -5.67
CA ASN A 19 -7.80 -0.41 -6.95
C ASN A 19 -7.50 0.63 -8.03
N PHE A 20 -6.47 0.36 -8.83
CA PHE A 20 -6.21 1.06 -10.09
C PHE A 20 -6.79 0.23 -11.22
N LEU A 21 -7.59 0.88 -12.08
CA LEU A 21 -8.31 0.20 -13.16
C LEU A 21 -7.35 -0.57 -14.07
N ILE A 22 -7.53 -1.88 -14.18
CA ILE A 22 -6.90 -2.69 -15.24
C ILE A 22 -7.93 -2.81 -16.38
N PRO A 23 -7.68 -2.22 -17.56
CA PRO A 23 -8.63 -2.31 -18.66
C PRO A 23 -8.70 -3.73 -19.20
N VAL A 24 -9.92 -4.27 -19.29
CA VAL A 24 -10.17 -5.60 -19.84
C VAL A 24 -10.88 -5.46 -21.19
N PRO A 25 -10.42 -6.15 -22.25
CA PRO A 25 -11.11 -6.16 -23.54
C PRO A 25 -12.58 -6.56 -23.41
N GLY A 26 -13.47 -5.89 -24.15
CA GLY A 26 -14.91 -6.09 -24.10
C GLY A 26 -15.64 -5.32 -22.99
N THR A 27 -14.94 -4.63 -22.09
CA THR A 27 -15.57 -3.81 -21.05
C THR A 27 -15.78 -2.37 -21.51
N ALA A 28 -16.74 -1.65 -20.90
CA ALA A 28 -16.99 -0.23 -21.20
C ALA A 28 -15.77 0.67 -20.94
N GLN A 29 -14.84 0.24 -20.10
CA GLN A 29 -13.62 0.98 -19.76
C GLN A 29 -12.39 0.42 -20.49
N GLN A 30 -12.59 -0.43 -21.50
CA GLN A 30 -11.51 -0.88 -22.40
C GLN A 30 -10.72 0.33 -22.93
N GLY A 31 -9.40 0.19 -22.98
CA GLY A 31 -8.50 1.20 -23.56
C GLY A 31 -8.23 2.42 -22.69
N ARG A 32 -8.85 2.54 -21.50
CA ARG A 32 -8.56 3.65 -20.59
C ARG A 32 -7.29 3.41 -19.78
N ASN A 33 -6.24 4.17 -20.05
CA ASN A 33 -4.99 4.10 -19.30
C ASN A 33 -4.41 5.50 -19.03
N ASP A 34 -5.16 6.34 -18.30
CA ASP A 34 -4.81 7.74 -18.00
C ASP A 34 -4.11 7.91 -16.63
N LEU A 35 -3.86 6.81 -15.92
CA LEU A 35 -3.13 6.81 -14.66
C LEU A 35 -1.63 6.79 -14.91
N THR A 36 -0.92 7.65 -14.19
CA THR A 36 0.55 7.66 -14.15
C THR A 36 1.03 7.21 -12.78
N PRO A 37 2.24 6.65 -12.66
CA PRO A 37 2.78 6.24 -11.36
C PRO A 37 2.72 7.35 -10.30
N ASN A 38 3.05 8.59 -10.67
CA ASN A 38 2.96 9.75 -9.78
C ASN A 38 1.51 10.09 -9.38
N ARG A 39 0.54 9.94 -10.29
CA ARG A 39 -0.87 10.15 -9.98
C ARG A 39 -1.35 9.10 -8.98
N CYS A 40 -0.95 7.84 -9.15
CA CYS A 40 -1.26 6.76 -8.21
C CYS A 40 -0.68 7.00 -6.82
N LEU A 41 0.58 7.41 -6.71
CA LEU A 41 1.17 7.79 -5.42
C LEU A 41 0.42 8.95 -4.77
N LYS A 42 0.10 10.02 -5.52
CA LYS A 42 -0.68 11.16 -4.99
C LYS A 42 -2.05 10.72 -4.46
N ILE A 43 -2.70 9.78 -5.15
CA ILE A 43 -3.96 9.19 -4.70
C ILE A 43 -3.78 8.50 -3.34
N LEU A 44 -2.77 7.64 -3.21
CA LEU A 44 -2.49 6.93 -1.95
C LEU A 44 -2.16 7.92 -0.82
N CYS A 45 -1.31 8.92 -1.08
CA CYS A 45 -0.95 9.94 -0.09
C CYS A 45 -2.18 10.72 0.39
N LEU A 46 -3.08 11.10 -0.53
CA LEU A 46 -4.30 11.82 -0.19
C LEU A 46 -5.20 10.98 0.73
N ILE A 47 -5.39 9.69 0.41
CA ILE A 47 -6.21 8.79 1.22
C ILE A 47 -5.60 8.62 2.61
N ARG A 48 -4.29 8.34 2.72
CA ARG A 48 -3.59 8.22 4.01
C ARG A 48 -3.69 9.50 4.83
N PHE A 49 -3.48 10.66 4.22
CA PHE A 49 -3.52 11.94 4.91
C PHE A 49 -4.89 12.22 5.52
N LEU A 50 -5.96 11.89 4.80
CA LEU A 50 -7.34 12.09 5.28
C LEU A 50 -7.81 10.99 6.25
N ASN A 51 -7.22 9.79 6.17
CA ASN A 51 -7.60 8.60 6.94
C ASN A 51 -6.38 7.95 7.62
N PRO A 52 -5.71 8.65 8.56
CA PRO A 52 -4.40 8.22 9.06
C PRO A 52 -4.41 6.90 9.82
N ALA A 53 -5.49 6.61 10.56
CA ALA A 53 -5.60 5.44 11.43
C ALA A 53 -6.09 4.17 10.71
N MET A 54 -6.58 4.28 9.48
CA MET A 54 -7.16 3.14 8.75
C MET A 54 -6.06 2.33 8.05
N GLU A 55 -6.31 1.05 7.86
CA GLU A 55 -5.47 0.24 6.96
C GLU A 55 -5.67 0.76 5.53
N LEU A 56 -4.57 1.11 4.85
CA LEU A 56 -4.60 1.46 3.43
C LEU A 56 -3.98 0.31 2.64
N ARG A 57 -4.79 -0.29 1.76
CA ARG A 57 -4.37 -1.43 0.94
C ARG A 57 -4.22 -1.05 -0.52
N ILE A 58 -3.03 -1.25 -1.08
CA ILE A 58 -2.84 -1.16 -2.54
C ILE A 58 -3.31 -2.48 -3.15
N ALA A 59 -4.41 -2.42 -3.89
CA ALA A 59 -5.06 -3.57 -4.46
C ALA A 59 -4.74 -3.73 -5.96
N GLY A 60 -5.74 -4.11 -6.76
CA GLY A 60 -5.56 -4.40 -8.18
C GLY A 60 -4.88 -3.27 -8.96
N GLY A 61 -4.01 -3.65 -9.89
CA GLY A 61 -3.41 -2.74 -10.86
C GLY A 61 -2.17 -1.99 -10.38
N ARG A 62 -1.65 -2.29 -9.18
CA ARG A 62 -0.41 -1.68 -8.67
C ARG A 62 0.79 -1.93 -9.58
N GLU A 63 0.90 -3.11 -10.17
CA GLU A 63 2.02 -3.52 -11.02
C GLU A 63 2.03 -2.70 -12.31
N LEU A 64 0.85 -2.57 -12.93
CA LEU A 64 0.64 -1.84 -14.16
C LEU A 64 0.88 -0.33 -13.98
N HIS A 65 0.34 0.23 -12.89
CA HIS A 65 0.24 1.68 -12.74
C HIS A 65 1.33 2.29 -11.89
N LEU A 66 1.76 1.66 -10.79
CA LEU A 66 2.87 2.16 -9.97
C LEU A 66 4.23 1.76 -10.54
N ARG A 67 4.34 0.62 -11.24
CA ARG A 67 5.58 0.15 -11.89
C ARG A 67 6.75 0.10 -10.89
N SER A 68 7.85 0.80 -11.16
CA SER A 68 8.99 0.91 -10.24
C SER A 68 8.68 1.69 -8.97
N LEU A 69 7.57 2.42 -8.89
CA LEU A 69 7.17 3.19 -7.71
C LEU A 69 6.32 2.38 -6.72
N GLN A 70 6.08 1.09 -6.96
CA GLN A 70 5.35 0.24 -6.01
C GLN A 70 5.97 0.26 -4.61
N ALA A 71 7.30 0.19 -4.55
CA ALA A 71 8.07 0.26 -3.32
C ALA A 71 7.80 1.56 -2.54
N LEU A 72 7.76 2.71 -3.21
CA LEU A 72 7.40 3.99 -2.57
C LEU A 72 5.95 4.00 -2.06
N GLY A 73 5.05 3.26 -2.69
CA GLY A 73 3.68 3.08 -2.21
C GLY A 73 3.62 2.48 -0.80
N LEU A 74 4.58 1.66 -0.41
CA LEU A 74 4.64 1.01 0.91
C LEU A 74 4.94 1.99 2.06
N TYR A 75 5.53 3.16 1.79
CA TYR A 75 5.64 4.20 2.83
C TYR A 75 4.30 4.81 3.22
N VAL A 76 3.29 4.66 2.36
CA VAL A 76 1.97 5.30 2.52
C VAL A 76 0.91 4.26 2.84
N ALA A 77 0.97 3.09 2.20
CA ALA A 77 0.07 1.98 2.38
C ALA A 77 0.73 0.87 3.20
N ASN A 78 -0.01 0.33 4.17
CA ASN A 78 0.50 -0.69 5.09
C ASN A 78 -0.06 -2.10 4.77
N SER A 79 -0.60 -2.28 3.55
CA SER A 79 -1.17 -3.55 3.09
C SER A 79 -1.13 -3.62 1.55
N ILE A 80 -0.90 -4.81 1.00
CA ILE A 80 -0.97 -5.11 -0.44
C ILE A 80 -1.63 -6.47 -0.68
N PHE A 81 -2.27 -6.66 -1.83
CA PHE A 81 -2.59 -8.02 -2.31
C PHE A 81 -1.38 -8.66 -2.97
N VAL A 82 -1.18 -9.96 -2.71
CA VAL A 82 -0.08 -10.77 -3.25
C VAL A 82 -0.62 -11.85 -4.18
N GLY A 83 0.15 -12.20 -5.21
CA GLY A 83 -0.26 -13.20 -6.20
C GLY A 83 -1.32 -12.69 -7.18
N ASP A 84 -2.00 -13.62 -7.84
CA ASP A 84 -2.99 -13.30 -8.87
C ASP A 84 -4.28 -12.72 -8.28
N TYR A 85 -4.89 -11.79 -9.02
CA TYR A 85 -6.22 -11.26 -8.74
C TYR A 85 -7.30 -12.17 -9.34
N LEU A 86 -8.56 -11.94 -8.98
CA LEU A 86 -9.69 -12.77 -9.43
C LEU A 86 -9.76 -12.94 -10.96
N THR A 87 -9.38 -11.91 -11.73
CA THR A 87 -9.52 -11.90 -13.20
C THR A 87 -8.23 -11.54 -13.93
N THR A 88 -7.16 -11.19 -13.22
CA THR A 88 -5.93 -10.64 -13.82
C THR A 88 -4.71 -11.14 -13.08
N LYS A 89 -3.63 -11.41 -13.82
CA LYS A 89 -2.36 -11.79 -13.22
C LYS A 89 -1.76 -10.66 -12.38
N GLY A 90 -1.18 -11.02 -11.25
CA GLY A 90 -0.46 -10.10 -10.37
C GLY A 90 1.03 -10.37 -10.35
N GLN A 91 1.74 -9.63 -9.49
CA GLN A 91 3.13 -9.94 -9.15
C GLN A 91 3.22 -11.24 -8.34
N THR A 92 4.32 -11.99 -8.46
CA THR A 92 4.51 -13.21 -7.68
C THR A 92 4.67 -12.89 -6.19
N VAL A 93 4.19 -13.81 -5.34
CA VAL A 93 4.29 -13.68 -3.88
C VAL A 93 5.75 -13.49 -3.44
N ASP A 94 6.70 -14.20 -4.05
CA ASP A 94 8.12 -14.07 -3.72
C ASP A 94 8.69 -12.69 -4.05
N ALA A 95 8.29 -12.11 -5.20
CA ALA A 95 8.71 -10.77 -5.57
C ALA A 95 8.10 -9.71 -4.65
N ASP A 96 6.85 -9.89 -4.21
CA ASP A 96 6.23 -9.02 -3.20
C ASP A 96 6.95 -9.10 -1.85
N ARG A 97 7.27 -10.31 -1.39
CA ARG A 97 8.04 -10.53 -0.15
C ARG A 97 9.44 -9.95 -0.25
N ALA A 98 10.10 -10.04 -1.41
CA ALA A 98 11.38 -9.39 -1.65
C ALA A 98 11.25 -7.88 -1.55
N MET A 99 10.29 -7.27 -2.24
CA MET A 99 10.04 -5.83 -2.19
C MET A 99 9.78 -5.31 -0.78
N VAL A 100 8.95 -6.01 0.02
CA VAL A 100 8.67 -5.61 1.41
C VAL A 100 9.94 -5.67 2.27
N ARG A 101 10.74 -6.74 2.14
CA ARG A 101 12.01 -6.88 2.86
C ARG A 101 13.05 -5.84 2.45
N ASP A 102 13.21 -5.59 1.14
CA ASP A 102 14.18 -4.62 0.62
C ASP A 102 13.86 -3.18 1.08
N MET A 103 12.58 -2.89 1.33
CA MET A 103 12.12 -1.63 1.90
C MET A 103 12.30 -1.53 3.42
N GLY A 104 12.75 -2.60 4.08
CA GLY A 104 12.95 -2.65 5.53
C GLY A 104 11.65 -2.78 6.34
N PHE A 105 10.59 -3.30 5.73
CA PHE A 105 9.31 -3.55 6.41
C PHE A 105 9.15 -5.03 6.80
N ASP A 106 8.34 -5.25 7.82
CA ASP A 106 7.97 -6.59 8.29
C ASP A 106 6.58 -7.00 7.80
N VAL A 107 6.43 -8.28 7.47
CA VAL A 107 5.13 -8.88 7.17
C VAL A 107 4.48 -9.35 8.47
N VAL A 108 3.32 -8.79 8.80
CA VAL A 108 2.56 -9.20 9.98
C VAL A 108 2.23 -10.69 9.91
N GLY A 109 2.55 -11.43 10.97
CA GLY A 109 2.31 -12.88 11.04
C GLY A 109 3.38 -13.73 10.36
N ASP A 110 4.43 -13.14 9.79
CA ASP A 110 5.58 -13.89 9.30
C ASP A 110 6.45 -14.35 10.48
N ALA A 111 6.28 -15.61 10.88
CA ALA A 111 7.08 -16.24 11.93
C ALA A 111 8.56 -16.41 11.57
N THR A 112 8.94 -16.16 10.31
CA THR A 112 10.30 -16.32 9.80
C THR A 112 11.06 -15.00 9.69
N ALA A 113 10.39 -13.86 9.87
CA ALA A 113 11.06 -12.56 9.90
C ALA A 113 11.87 -12.40 11.21
N PRO A 114 13.17 -12.04 11.15
CA PRO A 114 13.92 -11.71 12.35
C PRO A 114 13.25 -10.52 13.03
N ARG A 115 12.80 -10.70 14.28
CA ARG A 115 12.20 -9.59 15.05
C ARG A 115 13.25 -8.50 15.19
N PRO A 116 12.96 -7.23 14.84
CA PRO A 116 13.89 -6.15 15.07
C PRO A 116 14.19 -6.05 16.57
N ASP A 117 15.47 -5.93 16.91
CA ASP A 117 15.88 -5.67 18.28
C ASP A 117 15.55 -4.22 18.64
N LEU A 118 14.36 -4.01 19.20
CA LEU A 118 13.87 -2.70 19.59
C LEU A 118 14.57 -2.16 20.86
N SER A 119 15.46 -2.93 21.50
CA SER A 119 16.15 -2.50 22.73
C SER A 119 16.95 -1.20 22.53
N GLU A 120 17.68 -1.08 21.43
CA GLU A 120 18.46 0.12 21.10
C GLU A 120 17.58 1.34 20.81
N THR A 121 16.43 1.13 20.15
CA THR A 121 15.48 2.21 19.83
C THR A 121 14.77 2.71 21.08
N VAL A 122 14.40 1.79 21.98
CA VAL A 122 13.78 2.13 23.28
C VAL A 122 14.78 2.86 24.18
N GLU A 123 16.06 2.47 24.18
CA GLU A 123 17.11 3.21 24.90
C GLU A 123 17.33 4.62 24.35
N PHE A 124 17.35 4.77 23.02
CA PHE A 124 17.50 6.08 22.38
C PHE A 124 16.36 7.04 22.74
N VAL A 125 15.11 6.60 22.64
CA VAL A 125 13.93 7.39 23.02
C VAL A 125 13.93 7.71 24.53
N SER A 126 14.35 6.75 25.36
CA SER A 126 14.46 6.94 26.81
C SER A 126 15.55 7.91 27.24
N ARG A 127 16.59 8.10 26.42
CA ARG A 127 17.65 9.11 26.64
C ARG A 127 17.22 10.49 26.14
N ALA A 128 16.53 10.55 24.99
CA ALA A 128 16.01 11.79 24.43
C ALA A 128 14.88 12.44 25.27
N SER A 129 14.15 11.63 26.05
CA SER A 129 13.07 12.11 26.92
C SER A 129 13.52 12.61 28.31
N ARG A 130 14.83 12.57 28.59
CA ARG A 130 15.44 12.99 29.88
C ARG A 130 16.30 14.25 29.75
N GLN A 131 16.28 14.91 28.60
CA GLN A 131 16.81 16.26 28.36
C GLN A 131 15.66 17.21 28.09
#